data_AF-A0A1C7LQY9-F1
#
_entry.id   AF-A0A1C7LQY9-F1
#
_cell.length_a   1.000
_cell.length_b   1.000
_cell.length_c   1.000
_cell.angle_alpha   90.00
_cell.angle_beta   90.00
_cell.angle_gamma   90.00
#
_symmetry.space_group_name_H-M   'P 1'
#
loop_
_entity.id
_entity.type
_entity.pdbx_description
1 polymer ?
#
loop_
_entity_poly.entity_id
_entity_poly.type
_entity_poly.pdbx_seq_one_letter_code
_entity_poly.pdbx_strand_id
1 'polypeptide(L)'
;MRGRDLQTSHEQQTSFRWKVVILLGDFRQTCPVVKYGNRKQIVDSSIMSSPLWKGFSIYRLHQPIRNAEDLPYADFVDSIGDGAGPNIFLDMLDKVDNKDELIDFVYPDDVLRDPVRCLKRAILAPTNAQVNEYNKEILSRFDGDEHKFLPTTCWRDL
;
A
#
# COMPACT_ATOMS: atom_id res chain seq x y z
N MET A 1 -28.62 21.92 -48.45
CA MET A 1 -27.57 21.65 -49.45
C MET A 1 -26.39 22.56 -49.16
N ARG A 2 -25.20 21.94 -49.02
CA ARG A 2 -23.81 22.45 -49.18
C ARG A 2 -23.43 23.71 -48.35
N GLY A 3 -22.47 23.69 -47.43
CA GLY A 3 -21.27 22.86 -47.29
C GLY A 3 -20.01 23.66 -47.59
N ARG A 4 -19.11 23.74 -46.60
CA ARG A 4 -17.62 23.83 -46.60
C ARG A 4 -17.16 24.68 -45.39
N ASP A 5 -16.70 24.11 -44.28
CA ASP A 5 -15.38 23.48 -44.00
C ASP A 5 -14.16 24.40 -44.20
N LEU A 6 -13.54 24.88 -43.11
CA LEU A 6 -12.20 24.47 -42.63
C LEU A 6 -11.61 25.42 -41.57
N GLN A 7 -11.48 24.86 -40.35
CA GLN A 7 -10.44 25.01 -39.33
C GLN A 7 -9.94 26.41 -38.90
N THR A 8 -10.12 26.70 -37.60
CA THR A 8 -9.04 27.26 -36.78
C THR A 8 -8.79 26.37 -35.57
N SER A 9 -7.63 25.71 -35.63
CA SER A 9 -6.67 25.56 -34.54
C SER A 9 -7.14 24.86 -33.26
N HIS A 10 -6.82 23.56 -33.19
CA HIS A 10 -6.27 22.91 -31.99
C HIS A 10 -6.66 23.58 -30.66
N GLU A 11 -7.83 23.24 -30.11
CA GLU A 11 -7.88 23.08 -28.67
C GLU A 11 -6.90 21.97 -28.34
N GLN A 12 -5.63 22.33 -28.08
CA GLN A 12 -4.81 21.55 -27.18
C GLN A 12 -5.68 21.37 -25.96
N GLN A 13 -6.21 20.16 -25.82
CA GLN A 13 -6.94 19.71 -24.65
C GLN A 13 -5.93 19.82 -23.51
N THR A 14 -5.81 21.01 -22.91
CA THR A 14 -4.84 21.30 -21.87
C THR A 14 -5.14 20.31 -20.77
N SER A 15 -4.22 19.37 -20.55
CA SER A 15 -4.43 18.31 -19.57
C SER A 15 -4.85 18.96 -18.25
N PHE A 16 -5.94 18.45 -17.69
CA PHE A 16 -6.55 18.96 -16.46
C PHE A 16 -7.19 20.35 -16.50
N ARG A 17 -7.49 20.91 -17.70
CA ARG A 17 -8.31 22.13 -17.93
C ARG A 17 -8.16 23.11 -16.76
N TRP A 18 -7.04 23.84 -16.73
CA TRP A 18 -6.63 24.86 -15.73
C TRP A 18 -6.27 24.42 -14.31
N LYS A 19 -6.30 23.13 -13.96
CA LYS A 19 -5.87 22.67 -12.62
C LYS A 19 -4.36 22.40 -12.56
N VAL A 20 -3.74 22.86 -11.48
CA VAL A 20 -2.41 22.38 -11.07
C VAL A 20 -2.58 21.00 -10.44
N VAL A 21 -1.87 20.00 -10.96
CA VAL A 21 -1.87 18.64 -10.43
C VAL A 21 -0.49 18.33 -9.86
N ILE A 22 -0.45 18.02 -8.57
CA ILE A 22 0.76 17.55 -7.89
C ILE A 22 0.53 16.10 -7.52
N LEU A 23 1.40 15.22 -7.99
CA LEU A 23 1.41 13.80 -7.64
C LEU A 23 2.52 13.57 -6.63
N LEU A 24 2.18 12.92 -5.52
CA LEU A 24 3.12 12.51 -4.48
C LEU A 24 2.98 11.00 -4.30
N GLY A 25 4.11 10.31 -4.22
CA GLY A 25 4.13 8.87 -4.07
C GLY A 25 5.53 8.30 -4.30
N ASP A 26 5.64 7.00 -4.12
CA ASP A 26 6.87 6.25 -4.32
C ASP A 26 6.56 5.05 -5.23
N PHE A 27 7.22 5.00 -6.38
CA PHE A 27 7.01 3.95 -7.38
C PHE A 27 7.67 2.61 -7.01
N ARG A 28 8.42 2.58 -5.91
CA ARG A 28 8.92 1.34 -5.28
C ARG A 28 7.85 0.67 -4.42
N GLN A 29 6.71 1.32 -4.19
CA GLN A 29 5.55 0.72 -3.54
C GLN A 29 4.81 -0.23 -4.49
N THR A 30 3.86 -0.98 -3.93
CA THR A 30 3.06 -1.95 -4.69
C THR A 30 2.34 -1.31 -5.87
N CYS A 31 2.38 -1.97 -7.03
CA CYS A 31 1.64 -1.56 -8.22
C CYS A 31 0.11 -1.45 -7.96
N PRO A 32 -0.63 -0.72 -8.81
CA PRO A 32 -2.08 -0.64 -8.69
C PRO A 32 -2.74 -2.02 -8.73
N VAL A 33 -3.76 -2.22 -7.89
CA VAL A 33 -4.50 -3.48 -7.83
C VAL A 33 -5.52 -3.53 -8.96
N VAL A 34 -5.31 -4.41 -9.93
CA VAL A 34 -6.27 -4.72 -11.00
C VAL A 34 -6.86 -6.10 -10.73
N LYS A 35 -8.16 -6.16 -10.35
CA LYS A 35 -8.85 -7.43 -10.09
C LYS A 35 -8.82 -8.30 -11.34
N TYR A 36 -8.37 -9.55 -11.19
CA TYR A 36 -8.19 -10.51 -12.28
C TYR A 36 -7.28 -10.01 -13.42
N GLY A 37 -6.48 -8.98 -13.16
CA GLY A 37 -5.57 -8.39 -14.13
C GLY A 37 -4.30 -9.21 -14.27
N ASN A 38 -3.80 -9.33 -15.50
CA ASN A 38 -2.47 -9.85 -15.75
C ASN A 38 -1.40 -8.77 -15.49
N ARG A 39 -0.12 -9.18 -15.50
CA ARG A 39 1.02 -8.28 -15.24
C ARG A 39 1.04 -7.06 -16.16
N LYS A 40 0.66 -7.22 -17.44
CA LYS A 40 0.59 -6.11 -18.39
C LYS A 40 -0.51 -5.11 -18.01
N GLN A 41 -1.70 -5.59 -17.67
CA GLN A 41 -2.80 -4.73 -17.25
C GLN A 41 -2.48 -3.95 -15.97
N ILE A 42 -1.78 -4.58 -15.03
CA ILE A 42 -1.30 -3.92 -13.81
C ILE A 42 -0.34 -2.78 -14.16
N VAL A 43 0.66 -3.03 -15.01
CA VAL A 43 1.62 -1.99 -15.44
C VAL A 43 0.94 -0.89 -16.24
N ASP A 44 0.04 -1.25 -17.17
CA ASP A 44 -0.70 -0.30 -18.01
C ASP A 44 -1.64 0.60 -17.19
N SER A 45 -2.08 0.15 -16.00
CA SER A 45 -2.89 0.95 -15.08
C SER A 45 -2.09 1.98 -14.26
N SER A 46 -0.75 1.90 -14.29
CA SER A 46 0.11 2.87 -13.61
C SER A 46 0.08 4.24 -14.31
N ILE A 47 0.16 5.32 -13.52
CA ILE A 47 0.27 6.68 -14.06
C ILE A 47 1.50 6.85 -14.97
N MET A 48 2.57 6.09 -14.71
CA MET A 48 3.79 6.12 -15.55
C MET A 48 3.52 5.62 -16.99
N SER A 49 2.52 4.76 -17.17
CA SER A 49 2.10 4.24 -18.48
C SER A 49 1.13 5.20 -19.20
N SER A 50 0.64 6.23 -18.52
CA SER A 50 -0.30 7.21 -19.10
C SER A 50 0.42 8.15 -20.06
N PRO A 51 -0.18 8.52 -21.21
CA PRO A 51 0.33 9.58 -22.08
C PRO A 51 0.53 10.91 -21.35
N LEU A 52 -0.24 11.15 -20.28
CA LEU A 52 -0.16 12.35 -19.44
C LEU A 52 1.17 12.46 -18.69
N TRP A 53 1.84 11.33 -18.42
CA TRP A 53 3.09 11.30 -17.65
C TRP A 53 4.17 12.19 -18.26
N LYS A 54 4.20 12.29 -19.60
CA LYS A 54 5.14 13.14 -20.35
C LYS A 54 4.99 14.64 -20.03
N GLY A 55 3.85 15.06 -19.50
CA GLY A 55 3.58 16.44 -19.11
C GLY A 55 3.98 16.77 -17.66
N PHE A 56 4.41 15.78 -16.86
CA PHE A 56 4.81 16.01 -15.48
C PHE A 56 6.31 16.32 -15.36
N SER A 57 6.65 17.28 -14.50
CA SER A 57 8.02 17.49 -14.04
C SER A 57 8.27 16.62 -12.81
N ILE A 58 9.35 15.84 -12.83
CA ILE A 58 9.68 14.90 -11.75
C ILE A 58 10.66 15.58 -10.80
N TYR A 59 10.26 15.72 -9.55
CA TYR A 59 11.12 16.15 -8.44
C TYR A 59 11.29 14.98 -7.48
N ARG A 60 12.54 14.67 -7.13
CA ARG A 60 12.89 13.57 -6.23
C ARG A 60 13.30 14.10 -4.86
N LEU A 61 12.72 13.52 -3.82
CA LEU A 61 13.18 13.73 -2.44
C LEU A 61 14.26 12.69 -2.16
N HIS A 62 15.48 13.16 -1.87
CA HIS A 62 16.66 12.30 -1.68
C HIS A 62 17.01 12.07 -0.21
N GLN A 63 16.45 12.86 0.71
CA GLN A 63 16.77 12.74 2.13
C GLN A 63 15.80 11.75 2.78
N PRO A 64 16.27 10.57 3.23
CA PRO A 64 15.43 9.65 3.99
C PRO A 64 15.06 10.31 5.32
N ILE A 65 13.78 10.31 5.67
CA ILE A 65 13.30 10.87 6.94
C ILE A 65 13.16 9.77 7.98
N ARG A 66 12.55 8.62 7.61
CA ARG A 66 12.29 7.51 8.53
C ARG A 66 13.56 6.82 9.02
N ASN A 67 14.56 6.73 8.14
CA ASN A 67 15.80 6.00 8.36
C ASN A 67 17.01 6.95 8.33
N ALA A 68 16.80 8.23 8.64
CA ALA A 68 17.84 9.27 8.57
C ALA A 68 19.05 8.97 9.47
N GLU A 69 18.82 8.27 10.58
CA GLU A 69 19.85 7.89 11.57
C GLU A 69 20.68 6.68 11.12
N ASP A 70 20.25 5.94 10.09
CA ASP A 70 20.93 4.76 9.54
C ASP A 70 20.90 4.80 8.01
N LEU A 71 21.79 5.62 7.44
CA LEU A 71 21.92 5.80 6.00
C LEU A 71 22.27 4.49 5.26
N PRO A 72 23.17 3.63 5.75
CA PRO A 72 23.40 2.33 5.12
C PRO A 72 22.14 1.47 5.01
N TYR A 73 21.30 1.46 6.05
CA TYR A 73 20.02 0.76 6.00
C TYR A 73 19.03 1.44 5.04
N ALA A 74 18.99 2.78 4.99
CA ALA A 74 18.15 3.51 4.05
C ALA A 74 18.51 3.16 2.59
N ASP A 75 19.79 3.18 2.25
CA ASP A 75 20.30 2.82 0.92
C ASP A 75 19.97 1.35 0.58
N PHE A 76 20.08 0.46 1.57
CA PHE A 76 19.72 -0.94 1.43
C PHE A 76 18.22 -1.13 1.11
N VAL A 77 17.32 -0.44 1.84
CA VAL A 77 15.88 -0.50 1.58
C VAL A 77 15.54 0.06 0.19
N ASP A 78 16.18 1.17 -0.21
CA ASP A 78 16.01 1.75 -1.54
C ASP A 78 16.46 0.79 -2.64
N SER A 79 17.57 0.07 -2.43
CA SER A 79 18.05 -0.94 -3.38
C SER A 79 16.98 -2.03 -3.61
N ILE A 80 16.39 -2.56 -2.53
CA ILE A 80 15.33 -3.57 -2.61
C ILE A 80 14.13 -3.02 -3.38
N GLY A 81 13.74 -1.77 -3.11
CA GLY A 81 12.64 -1.11 -3.80
C GLY A 81 12.88 -0.92 -5.30
N ASP A 82 14.13 -0.72 -5.72
CA ASP A 82 14.55 -0.66 -7.13
C ASP A 82 14.67 -2.05 -7.79
N GLY A 83 14.35 -3.12 -7.06
CA GLY A 83 14.47 -4.51 -7.51
C GLY A 83 15.91 -5.03 -7.48
N ALA A 84 16.83 -4.29 -6.85
CA ALA A 84 18.22 -4.67 -6.65
C ALA A 84 18.42 -5.04 -5.17
N GLY A 85 18.49 -6.32 -4.84
CA GLY A 85 18.72 -6.73 -3.46
C GLY A 85 19.47 -8.06 -3.40
N PRO A 86 20.19 -8.34 -2.31
CA PRO A 86 20.75 -9.66 -2.12
C PRO A 86 19.61 -10.68 -2.04
N ASN A 87 19.86 -11.91 -2.50
CA ASN A 87 19.02 -13.02 -2.09
C ASN A 87 19.25 -13.23 -0.59
N ILE A 88 18.27 -12.88 0.23
CA ILE A 88 18.34 -13.04 1.69
C ILE A 88 17.83 -14.44 2.02
N PHE A 89 18.71 -15.28 2.57
CA PHE A 89 18.31 -16.55 3.16
C PHE A 89 17.56 -16.26 4.46
N LEU A 90 16.29 -16.65 4.52
CA LEU A 90 15.42 -16.40 5.67
C LEU A 90 15.60 -17.45 6.78
N ASP A 91 16.59 -18.33 6.66
CA ASP A 91 16.84 -19.42 7.61
C ASP A 91 17.39 -18.93 8.96
N MET A 92 17.91 -17.71 8.98
CA MET A 92 18.37 -17.02 10.18
C MET A 92 17.25 -16.31 10.94
N LEU A 93 16.06 -16.17 10.34
CA LEU A 93 14.92 -15.58 11.02
C LEU A 93 14.26 -16.63 11.90
N ASP A 94 13.84 -16.20 13.09
CA ASP A 94 13.01 -17.04 13.94
C ASP A 94 11.71 -17.37 13.21
N LYS A 95 11.37 -18.66 13.23
CA LYS A 95 10.16 -19.20 12.63
C LYS A 95 9.33 -19.83 13.74
N VAL A 96 8.02 -19.71 13.61
CA VAL A 96 7.06 -20.36 14.48
C VAL A 96 6.23 -21.31 13.64
N ASP A 97 5.90 -22.47 14.20
CA ASP A 97 5.23 -23.54 13.47
C ASP A 97 3.70 -23.40 13.50
N ASN A 98 3.18 -22.56 14.41
CA ASN A 98 1.76 -22.30 14.53
C ASN A 98 1.43 -20.84 14.83
N LYS A 99 0.14 -20.52 14.63
CA LYS A 99 -0.43 -19.19 14.80
C LYS A 99 -0.36 -18.70 16.25
N ASP A 100 -0.59 -19.58 17.22
CA ASP A 100 -0.67 -19.18 18.63
C ASP A 100 0.68 -18.75 19.16
N GLU A 101 1.76 -19.44 18.79
CA GLU A 101 3.13 -19.02 19.08
C GLU A 101 3.46 -17.63 18.51
N LEU A 102 3.01 -17.34 17.28
CA LEU A 102 3.18 -16.01 16.69
C LEU A 102 2.43 -14.95 17.51
N ILE A 103 1.19 -15.24 17.90
CA ILE A 103 0.37 -14.31 18.67
C ILE A 103 0.97 -14.11 20.06
N ASP A 104 1.42 -15.17 20.74
CA ASP A 104 2.05 -15.10 22.06
C ASP A 104 3.36 -14.30 22.01
N PHE A 105 4.11 -14.42 20.92
CA PHE A 105 5.33 -13.65 20.70
C PHE A 105 5.04 -12.15 20.51
N VAL A 106 4.04 -11.80 19.70
CA VAL A 106 3.74 -10.39 19.38
C VAL A 106 2.88 -9.74 20.46
N TYR A 107 1.85 -10.43 20.95
CA TYR A 107 0.85 -9.96 21.91
C TYR A 107 0.71 -10.93 23.11
N PRO A 108 1.76 -11.07 23.95
CA PRO A 108 1.63 -11.81 25.20
C PRO A 108 0.62 -11.14 26.15
N ASP A 109 0.15 -11.89 27.14
CA ASP A 109 -0.84 -11.46 28.13
C ASP A 109 -0.55 -10.11 28.80
N ASP A 110 0.71 -9.78 29.09
CA ASP A 110 1.08 -8.50 29.70
C ASP A 110 0.93 -7.33 28.73
N VAL A 111 1.16 -7.57 27.43
CA VAL A 111 0.95 -6.59 26.36
C VAL A 111 -0.53 -6.38 26.12
N LEU A 112 -1.34 -7.45 26.06
CA LEU A 112 -2.79 -7.36 25.86
C LEU A 112 -3.49 -6.51 26.93
N ARG A 113 -2.95 -6.48 28.16
CA ARG A 113 -3.47 -5.65 29.26
C ARG A 113 -3.04 -4.18 29.18
N ASP A 114 -2.14 -3.81 28.27
CA ASP A 114 -1.64 -2.43 28.10
C ASP A 114 -1.90 -1.95 26.66
N PRO A 115 -2.98 -1.16 26.45
CA PRO A 115 -3.32 -0.63 25.13
C PRO A 115 -2.18 0.15 24.45
N VAL A 116 -1.32 0.84 25.22
CA VAL A 116 -0.21 1.63 24.66
C VAL A 116 0.88 0.71 24.12
N ARG A 117 1.10 -0.46 24.73
CA ARG A 117 2.03 -1.47 24.21
C ARG A 117 1.48 -2.16 22.98
N CYS A 118 0.18 -2.48 22.96
CA CYS A 118 -0.48 -3.07 21.79
C CYS A 118 -0.29 -2.21 20.53
N LEU A 119 -0.43 -0.89 20.65
CA LEU A 119 -0.31 0.05 19.53
C LEU A 119 1.09 0.10 18.89
N LYS A 120 2.12 -0.39 19.58
CA LYS A 120 3.50 -0.39 19.07
C LYS A 120 3.86 -1.67 18.31
N ARG A 121 2.89 -2.56 18.11
CA ARG A 121 3.11 -3.89 17.55
C ARG A 121 2.11 -4.18 16.44
N ALA A 122 2.51 -5.00 15.48
CA ALA A 122 1.66 -5.42 14.38
C ALA A 122 2.08 -6.79 13.84
N ILE A 123 1.10 -7.58 13.41
CA ILE A 123 1.32 -8.74 12.57
C ILE A 123 0.97 -8.33 11.13
N LEU A 124 1.93 -8.47 10.21
CA LEU A 124 1.70 -8.23 8.79
C LEU A 124 1.44 -9.58 8.11
N ALA A 125 0.32 -9.70 7.39
CA ALA A 125 -0.03 -10.88 6.63
C ALA A 125 -0.33 -10.50 5.17
N PRO A 126 -0.04 -11.39 4.20
CA PRO A 126 -0.17 -11.06 2.78
C PRO A 126 -1.63 -10.97 2.30
N THR A 127 -2.59 -11.53 3.06
CA THR A 127 -4.01 -11.53 2.69
C THR A 127 -4.90 -11.02 3.81
N ASN A 128 -5.99 -10.35 3.44
CA ASN A 128 -7.02 -9.92 4.38
C ASN A 128 -7.70 -11.09 5.11
N ALA A 129 -7.75 -12.27 4.49
CA ALA A 129 -8.29 -13.47 5.13
C ALA A 129 -7.46 -13.87 6.36
N GLN A 130 -6.13 -13.93 6.20
CA GLN A 130 -5.21 -14.19 7.30
C GLN A 130 -5.23 -13.06 8.34
N VAL A 131 -5.22 -11.79 7.92
CA VAL A 131 -5.37 -10.64 8.84
C VAL A 131 -6.63 -10.79 9.69
N ASN A 132 -7.77 -11.11 9.08
CA ASN A 132 -9.02 -11.31 9.80
C ASN A 132 -8.96 -12.49 10.77
N GLU A 133 -8.25 -13.56 10.41
CA GLU A 133 -8.06 -14.71 11.28
C GLU A 133 -7.22 -14.35 12.52
N TYR A 134 -6.06 -13.72 12.33
CA TYR A 134 -5.22 -13.25 13.44
C TYR A 134 -5.96 -12.24 14.32
N ASN A 135 -6.64 -11.26 13.71
CA ASN A 135 -7.37 -10.25 14.46
C ASN A 135 -8.48 -10.87 15.33
N LYS A 136 -9.23 -11.85 14.82
CA LYS A 136 -10.26 -12.54 15.62
C LYS A 136 -9.67 -13.27 16.81
N GLU A 137 -8.58 -14.01 16.59
CA GLU A 137 -7.89 -14.77 17.65
C GLU A 137 -7.33 -13.84 18.73
N ILE A 138 -6.72 -12.72 18.34
CA ILE A 138 -6.21 -11.72 19.27
C ILE A 138 -7.36 -11.05 20.03
N LEU A 139 -8.44 -10.69 19.35
CA LEU A 139 -9.60 -10.06 19.97
C LEU A 139 -10.30 -10.98 20.98
N SER A 140 -10.35 -12.30 20.75
CA SER A 140 -10.93 -13.25 21.70
C SER A 140 -10.12 -13.44 22.98
N ARG A 141 -8.89 -12.90 23.05
CA ARG A 141 -8.03 -12.95 24.25
C ARG A 141 -8.21 -11.74 25.18
N PHE A 142 -8.98 -10.73 24.78
CA PHE A 142 -9.25 -9.58 25.64
C PHE A 142 -10.37 -9.88 26.64
N ASP A 143 -10.10 -9.61 27.92
CA ASP A 143 -11.10 -9.59 28.99
C ASP A 143 -11.90 -8.27 28.92
N GLY A 144 -12.87 -8.19 28.02
CA GLY A 144 -13.71 -7.01 27.87
C GLY A 144 -14.96 -7.23 27.02
N ASP A 145 -15.87 -6.26 27.03
CA ASP A 145 -17.13 -6.35 26.31
C ASP A 145 -16.92 -6.20 24.78
N GLU A 146 -17.40 -7.19 24.02
CA GLU A 146 -17.41 -7.11 22.56
C GLU A 146 -18.47 -6.11 22.08
N HIS A 147 -18.04 -5.14 21.28
CA HIS A 147 -18.92 -4.16 20.64
C HIS A 147 -18.90 -4.33 19.13
N LYS A 148 -20.07 -4.66 18.55
CA LYS A 148 -20.22 -4.85 17.11
C LYS A 148 -20.84 -3.61 16.45
N PHE A 149 -20.08 -2.97 15.57
CA PHE A 149 -20.56 -1.86 14.75
C PHE A 149 -21.02 -2.38 13.39
N LEU A 150 -22.28 -2.11 13.04
CA LEU A 150 -22.83 -2.48 11.74
C LEU A 150 -22.71 -1.30 10.77
N PRO A 151 -22.27 -1.52 9.52
CA PRO A 151 -22.25 -0.46 8.52
C PRO A 151 -23.69 0.02 8.24
N THR A 152 -23.87 1.33 8.09
CA THR A 152 -25.18 1.94 7.80
C THR A 152 -25.64 1.75 6.35
N THR A 153 -24.78 1.19 5.49
CA THR A 153 -25.08 0.93 4.07
C THR A 153 -25.39 -0.54 3.83
N CYS A 154 -26.66 -0.92 4.04
CA CYS A 154 -27.25 -2.08 3.36
C CYS A 154 -27.85 -1.59 2.03
N TRP A 155 -27.10 -1.63 0.93
CA TRP A 155 -27.76 -1.57 -0.38
C TRP A 155 -28.37 -2.95 -0.62
N ARG A 156 -29.70 -2.96 -0.58
CA ARG A 156 -30.56 -4.09 -0.91
C ARG A 156 -30.14 -4.72 -2.23
N ASP A 157 -30.19 -6.04 -2.25
CA ASP A 157 -30.25 -6.86 -3.45
C ASP A 157 -31.29 -6.27 -4.43
N LEU A 158 -30.84 -5.90 -5.63
CA LEU A 158 -31.63 -5.74 -6.85
C LEU A 158 -30.82 -6.32 -8.02
#